data_AF-A0A9D2R9Q2-F1
#
_entry.id   AF-A0A9D2R9Q2-F1
#
_cell.length_a   1.000
_cell.length_b   1.000
_cell.length_c   1.000
_cell.angle_alpha   90.00
_cell.angle_beta   90.00
_cell.angle_gamma   90.00
#
_symmetry.space_group_name_H-M   'P 1'
#
loop_
_entity.id
_entity.type
_entity.pdbx_description
1 polymer ?
#
loop_
_entity_poly.entity_id
_entity_poly.type
_entity_poly.pdbx_seq_one_letter_code
_entity_poly.pdbx_strand_id
1 'polypeptide(L)'
;MYQFYYPDGKLIKAPNQEKIFVEFYNQCYYLEVSPSAEKEIECILKKSDPMTSGEIIKILEWKTGGKYIEGKDIIQTQYRKISVAEVAEKIGTIRGPLTIDEAKNILKNLCEIDGIGMVYAITLLYFITNGQYPIYDKFAHIALLAILLENADSEKEYGGIAPIKDSIYQKKINMGKTKKKFLDIDGIFEQYLKEYVYPINNIFGCNYGEFIEANSNRDIDRALWSYGHLFNENEENKKRLRGLLI
;
A
#
# COMPACT_ATOMS: atom_id res chain seq x y z
N MET A 1 -0.49 -6.76 -23.18
CA MET A 1 0.51 -7.57 -22.46
C MET A 1 1.37 -6.58 -21.69
N TYR A 2 1.45 -6.70 -20.36
CA TYR A 2 2.21 -5.76 -19.53
C TYR A 2 3.72 -5.95 -19.76
N GLN A 3 4.50 -4.88 -19.55
CA GLN A 3 5.95 -4.90 -19.65
C GLN A 3 6.55 -4.56 -18.29
N PHE A 4 7.58 -5.30 -17.89
CA PHE A 4 8.29 -5.11 -16.62
C PHE A 4 9.77 -4.84 -16.87
N TYR A 5 10.38 -4.00 -16.05
CA TYR A 5 11.75 -3.54 -16.25
C TYR A 5 12.58 -3.71 -14.99
N TYR A 6 13.86 -3.99 -15.20
CA TYR A 6 14.88 -3.84 -14.15
C TYR A 6 15.17 -2.35 -13.88
N PRO A 7 15.85 -2.02 -12.76
CA PRO A 7 16.16 -0.63 -12.42
C PRO A 7 17.02 0.11 -13.47
N ASP A 8 17.77 -0.64 -14.30
CA ASP A 8 18.57 -0.10 -15.40
C ASP A 8 17.77 0.13 -16.70
N GLY A 9 16.44 -0.08 -16.66
CA GLY A 9 15.55 0.09 -17.80
C GLY A 9 15.57 -1.06 -18.80
N LYS A 10 16.25 -2.18 -18.51
CA LYS A 10 16.16 -3.38 -19.36
C LYS A 10 14.83 -4.09 -19.14
N LEU A 11 14.16 -4.44 -20.23
CA LEU A 11 12.93 -5.23 -20.22
C LEU A 11 13.20 -6.65 -19.69
N ILE A 12 12.34 -7.13 -18.80
CA ILE A 12 12.32 -8.52 -18.32
C ILE A 12 11.68 -9.40 -19.41
N LYS A 13 12.49 -9.95 -20.31
CA LYS A 13 12.04 -10.79 -21.43
C LYS A 13 11.91 -12.26 -21.03
N ALA A 14 10.80 -12.64 -20.41
CA ALA A 14 10.51 -14.03 -20.04
C ALA A 14 8.99 -14.33 -20.05
N PRO A 15 8.57 -15.61 -20.25
CA PRO A 15 7.15 -15.99 -20.22
C PRO A 15 6.43 -15.72 -18.89
N ASN A 16 7.16 -15.65 -17.78
CA ASN A 16 6.69 -15.41 -16.41
C ASN A 16 7.30 -14.12 -15.83
N GLN A 17 7.43 -13.10 -16.67
CA GLN A 17 8.06 -11.82 -16.34
C GLN A 17 7.48 -11.17 -15.06
N GLU A 18 6.19 -11.34 -14.77
CA GLU A 18 5.53 -10.82 -13.57
C GLU A 18 6.04 -11.50 -12.29
N LYS A 19 6.32 -12.81 -12.33
CA LYS A 19 6.92 -13.51 -11.18
C LYS A 19 8.37 -13.07 -10.96
N ILE A 20 9.15 -12.97 -12.04
CA ILE A 20 10.54 -12.50 -11.97
C ILE A 20 10.59 -11.06 -11.42
N PHE A 21 9.67 -10.21 -11.87
CA PHE A 21 9.51 -8.85 -11.35
C PHE A 21 9.24 -8.87 -9.84
N VAL A 22 8.25 -9.66 -9.39
CA VAL A 22 7.90 -9.76 -7.97
C VAL A 22 9.09 -10.26 -7.15
N GLU A 23 9.74 -11.35 -7.57
CA GLU A 23 10.90 -11.93 -6.87
C GLU A 23 12.05 -10.93 -6.74
N PHE A 24 12.41 -10.24 -7.84
CA PHE A 24 13.49 -9.28 -7.86
C PHE A 24 13.22 -8.07 -6.95
N TYR A 25 12.08 -7.40 -7.14
CA TYR A 25 11.80 -6.18 -6.37
C TYR A 25 11.42 -6.47 -4.91
N ASN A 26 10.91 -7.67 -4.61
CA ASN A 26 10.75 -8.13 -3.23
C ASN A 26 12.11 -8.28 -2.51
N GLN A 27 13.17 -8.69 -3.21
CA GLN A 27 14.51 -8.69 -2.64
C GLN A 27 15.04 -7.26 -2.44
N CYS A 28 14.78 -6.36 -3.39
CA CYS A 28 15.17 -4.95 -3.28
C CYS A 28 14.54 -4.27 -2.06
N TYR A 29 13.30 -4.63 -1.68
CA TYR A 29 12.62 -4.11 -0.50
C TYR A 29 13.47 -4.20 0.78
N TYR A 30 14.17 -5.33 0.96
CA TYR A 30 15.00 -5.59 2.13
C TYR A 30 16.34 -4.85 2.14
N LEU A 31 16.67 -4.10 1.10
CA LEU A 31 17.78 -3.15 1.13
C LEU A 31 17.43 -1.89 1.96
N GLU A 32 16.14 -1.57 2.06
CA GLU A 32 15.65 -0.37 2.75
C GLU A 32 14.88 -0.71 4.04
N VAL A 33 14.29 -1.89 4.13
CA VAL A 33 13.44 -2.29 5.26
C VAL A 33 14.05 -3.42 6.06
N SER A 34 13.97 -3.31 7.39
CA SER A 34 14.48 -4.33 8.32
C SER A 34 13.73 -5.67 8.17
N PRO A 35 14.43 -6.79 7.89
CA PRO A 35 13.81 -8.11 7.84
C PRO A 35 13.13 -8.52 9.14
N SER A 36 13.64 -8.08 10.30
CA SER A 36 13.06 -8.43 11.59
C SER A 36 11.72 -7.74 11.82
N ALA A 37 11.62 -6.45 11.45
CA ALA A 37 10.38 -5.69 11.54
C ALA A 37 9.33 -6.27 10.58
N GLU A 38 9.70 -6.60 9.34
CA GLU A 38 8.75 -7.17 8.38
C GLU A 38 8.28 -8.56 8.81
N LYS A 39 9.17 -9.40 9.36
CA LYS A 39 8.80 -10.72 9.90
C LYS A 39 7.77 -10.61 11.02
N GLU A 40 7.90 -9.62 11.89
CA GLU A 40 6.94 -9.39 12.96
C GLU A 40 5.55 -9.03 12.42
N ILE A 41 5.51 -8.17 11.40
CA ILE A 41 4.27 -7.77 10.73
C ILE A 41 3.62 -8.95 9.98
N GLU A 42 4.40 -9.78 9.30
CA GLU A 42 3.90 -11.01 8.67
C GLU A 42 3.34 -12.00 9.69
N CYS A 43 3.95 -12.11 10.88
CA CYS A 43 3.44 -12.94 11.95
C CYS A 43 2.06 -12.47 12.41
N ILE A 44 1.83 -11.16 12.52
CA ILE A 44 0.52 -10.61 12.89
C ILE A 44 -0.52 -10.89 11.79
N LEU A 45 -0.14 -10.75 10.51
CA LEU A 45 -1.02 -11.01 9.38
C LEU A 45 -1.53 -12.46 9.31
N LYS A 46 -0.71 -13.42 9.72
CA LYS A 46 -1.02 -14.87 9.64
C LYS A 46 -1.90 -15.40 10.78
N LYS A 47 -2.19 -14.59 11.81
CA LYS A 47 -3.02 -15.02 12.94
C LYS A 47 -4.50 -15.09 12.59
N SER A 48 -5.22 -16.04 13.19
CA SER A 48 -6.68 -16.15 13.10
C SER A 48 -7.40 -15.44 14.26
N ASP A 49 -6.69 -15.12 15.33
CA ASP A 49 -7.27 -14.46 16.50
C ASP A 49 -7.49 -12.95 16.26
N PRO A 50 -8.46 -12.33 16.95
CA PRO A 50 -8.61 -10.89 16.95
C PRO A 50 -7.32 -10.17 17.36
N MET A 51 -7.07 -9.01 16.75
CA MET A 51 -5.85 -8.24 17.04
C MET A 51 -5.86 -7.70 18.46
N THR A 52 -4.76 -7.91 19.17
CA THR A 52 -4.51 -7.29 20.47
C THR A 52 -4.07 -5.83 20.31
N SER A 53 -4.23 -5.01 21.34
CA SER A 53 -3.73 -3.62 21.34
C SER A 53 -2.22 -3.55 21.06
N GLY A 54 -1.45 -4.51 21.55
CA GLY A 54 -0.01 -4.60 21.26
C GLY A 54 0.31 -4.81 19.79
N GLU A 55 -0.54 -5.55 19.05
CA GLU A 55 -0.38 -5.74 17.60
C GLU A 55 -0.84 -4.53 16.81
N ILE A 56 -1.91 -3.87 17.24
CA ILE A 56 -2.36 -2.59 16.67
C ILE A 56 -1.24 -1.55 16.80
N ILE A 57 -0.58 -1.48 17.97
CA ILE A 57 0.58 -0.60 18.19
C ILE A 57 1.67 -0.89 17.16
N LYS A 58 2.10 -2.16 17.04
CA LYS A 58 3.16 -2.56 16.10
C LYS A 58 2.83 -2.23 14.66
N ILE A 59 1.61 -2.51 14.21
CA ILE A 59 1.15 -2.18 12.85
C ILE A 59 1.21 -0.68 12.60
N LEU A 60 0.74 0.13 13.55
CA LEU A 60 0.71 1.58 13.39
C LEU A 60 2.11 2.19 13.47
N GLU A 61 3.00 1.73 14.35
CA GLU A 61 4.40 2.16 14.37
C GLU A 61 5.08 1.82 13.05
N TRP A 62 4.91 0.59 12.55
CA TRP A 62 5.45 0.14 11.26
C TRP A 62 4.94 0.98 10.09
N LYS A 63 3.63 1.24 9.99
CA LYS A 63 3.07 1.98 8.85
C LYS A 63 3.34 3.49 8.93
N THR A 64 3.38 4.06 10.12
CA THR A 64 3.45 5.52 10.28
C THR A 64 4.86 6.04 10.54
N GLY A 65 5.79 5.17 10.97
CA GLY A 65 7.08 5.57 11.53
C GLY A 65 6.96 6.32 12.87
N GLY A 66 5.75 6.36 13.44
CA GLY A 66 5.48 6.96 14.74
C GLY A 66 5.98 6.10 15.89
N LYS A 67 5.83 6.64 17.11
CA LYS A 67 6.18 5.93 18.34
C LYS A 67 5.00 5.88 19.29
N TYR A 68 4.82 4.73 19.93
CA TYR A 68 3.84 4.56 21.00
C TYR A 68 4.28 5.29 22.27
N ILE A 69 3.30 5.93 22.93
CA ILE A 69 3.50 6.67 24.18
C ILE A 69 2.61 6.01 25.25
N GLU A 70 3.20 5.10 26.03
CA GLU A 70 2.51 4.22 26.99
C GLU A 70 1.58 4.96 27.96
N GLY A 71 2.05 6.04 28.59
CA GLY A 71 1.23 6.80 29.55
C GLY A 71 0.05 7.58 28.93
N LYS A 72 -0.07 7.62 27.61
CA LYS A 72 -1.14 8.31 26.89
C LYS A 72 -1.96 7.38 25.99
N ASP A 73 -1.51 6.14 25.80
CA ASP A 73 -2.08 5.16 24.89
C ASP A 73 -2.28 5.69 23.45
N ILE A 74 -1.25 6.38 22.93
CA ILE A 74 -1.28 6.95 21.57
C ILE A 74 -0.06 6.58 20.74
N ILE A 75 -0.26 6.49 19.43
CA ILE A 75 0.82 6.57 18.44
C ILE A 75 1.05 8.04 18.09
N GLN A 76 2.24 8.54 18.38
CA GLN A 76 2.69 9.88 18.06
C GLN A 76 3.55 9.87 16.80
N THR A 77 3.10 10.58 15.77
CA THR A 77 3.89 10.89 14.57
C THR A 77 4.29 12.38 14.59
N GLN A 78 5.03 12.84 13.58
CA GLN A 78 5.34 14.27 13.43
C GLN A 78 4.08 15.16 13.32
N TYR A 79 3.01 14.64 12.71
CA TYR A 79 1.85 15.46 12.34
C TYR A 79 0.54 15.05 13.01
N ARG A 80 0.50 13.86 13.62
CA ARG A 80 -0.74 13.21 14.07
C ARG A 80 -0.53 12.46 15.37
N LYS A 81 -1.63 12.36 16.13
CA LYS A 81 -1.78 11.49 17.30
C LYS A 81 -2.93 10.55 17.01
N ILE A 82 -2.75 9.27 17.27
CA ILE A 82 -3.76 8.22 17.04
C ILE A 82 -3.99 7.52 18.37
N SER A 83 -5.22 7.49 18.85
CA SER A 83 -5.62 6.75 20.06
C SER A 83 -5.67 5.24 19.78
N VAL A 84 -4.90 4.45 20.52
CA VAL A 84 -4.85 2.98 20.34
C VAL A 84 -6.13 2.35 20.90
N ALA A 85 -6.60 2.79 22.07
CA ALA A 85 -7.88 2.36 22.64
C ALA A 85 -9.06 2.56 21.68
N GLU A 86 -9.18 3.74 21.04
CA GLU A 86 -10.27 4.00 20.09
C GLU A 86 -10.18 3.08 18.86
N VAL A 87 -8.97 2.80 18.37
CA VAL A 87 -8.77 1.85 17.26
C VAL A 87 -9.19 0.44 17.69
N ALA A 88 -8.75 -0.02 18.86
CA ALA A 88 -9.11 -1.33 19.38
C ALA A 88 -10.62 -1.47 19.59
N GLU A 89 -11.28 -0.44 20.12
CA GLU A 89 -12.74 -0.40 20.31
C GLU A 89 -13.48 -0.50 18.96
N LYS A 90 -13.08 0.28 17.96
CA LYS A 90 -13.75 0.34 16.65
C LYS A 90 -13.52 -0.91 15.79
N ILE A 91 -12.40 -1.61 15.98
CA ILE A 91 -12.12 -2.90 15.34
C ILE A 91 -12.84 -4.04 16.09
N GLY A 92 -12.87 -3.97 17.43
CA GLY A 92 -13.48 -5.00 18.27
C GLY A 92 -12.80 -6.36 18.09
N THR A 93 -13.63 -7.40 17.95
CA THR A 93 -13.15 -8.79 17.77
C THR A 93 -13.13 -9.23 16.31
N ILE A 94 -13.19 -8.30 15.37
CA ILE A 94 -13.33 -8.62 13.95
C ILE A 94 -12.01 -9.14 13.39
N ARG A 95 -12.08 -10.31 12.74
CA ARG A 95 -10.95 -10.95 12.07
C ARG A 95 -11.44 -11.84 10.92
N GLY A 96 -10.67 -11.89 9.84
CA GLY A 96 -10.95 -12.70 8.67
C GLY A 96 -11.71 -11.95 7.56
N PRO A 97 -12.05 -12.65 6.47
CA PRO A 97 -12.67 -12.03 5.30
C PRO A 97 -13.96 -11.28 5.64
N LEU A 98 -14.16 -10.14 5.00
CA LEU A 98 -15.33 -9.27 5.13
C LEU A 98 -16.00 -9.07 3.78
N THR A 99 -17.33 -8.95 3.80
CA THR A 99 -18.07 -8.46 2.65
C THR A 99 -17.70 -6.99 2.37
N ILE A 100 -18.03 -6.51 1.16
CA ILE A 100 -17.78 -5.11 0.77
C ILE A 100 -18.45 -4.13 1.74
N ASP A 101 -19.68 -4.41 2.17
CA ASP A 101 -20.44 -3.52 3.06
C ASP A 101 -19.85 -3.50 4.48
N GLU A 102 -19.39 -4.65 4.98
CA GLU A 102 -18.69 -4.73 6.26
C GLU A 102 -17.35 -3.97 6.20
N ALA A 103 -16.58 -4.15 5.12
CA ALA A 103 -15.33 -3.42 4.91
C ALA A 103 -15.56 -1.90 4.88
N LYS A 104 -16.60 -1.42 4.15
CA LYS A 104 -16.98 0.00 4.12
C LYS A 104 -17.34 0.52 5.51
N ASN A 105 -18.09 -0.24 6.30
CA ASN A 105 -18.46 0.15 7.66
C ASN A 105 -17.25 0.24 8.60
N ILE A 106 -16.30 -0.69 8.48
CA ILE A 106 -15.04 -0.64 9.22
C ILE A 106 -14.21 0.58 8.84
N LEU A 107 -14.10 0.89 7.54
CA LEU A 107 -13.39 2.08 7.08
C LEU A 107 -14.04 3.37 7.57
N LYS A 108 -15.37 3.45 7.60
CA LYS A 108 -16.13 4.59 8.18
C LYS A 108 -15.75 4.75 9.66
N ASN A 109 -15.88 3.69 10.44
CA ASN A 109 -15.54 3.67 11.87
C ASN A 109 -14.09 4.08 12.15
N LEU A 110 -13.13 3.54 11.40
CA LEU A 110 -11.71 3.86 11.56
C LEU A 110 -11.39 5.30 11.17
N CYS A 111 -11.99 5.80 10.10
CA CYS A 111 -11.78 7.18 9.64
C CYS A 111 -12.44 8.23 10.53
N GLU A 112 -13.27 7.84 11.52
CA GLU A 112 -13.75 8.74 12.58
C GLU A 112 -12.68 9.03 13.64
N ILE A 113 -11.63 8.22 13.74
CA ILE A 113 -10.57 8.34 14.76
C ILE A 113 -9.56 9.41 14.33
N ASP A 114 -9.21 10.33 15.23
CA ASP A 114 -8.25 11.39 14.91
C ASP A 114 -6.88 10.81 14.55
N GLY A 115 -6.28 11.36 13.50
CA GLY A 115 -5.02 10.86 12.94
C GLY A 115 -5.15 9.70 11.95
N ILE A 116 -6.29 8.98 11.91
CA ILE A 116 -6.54 7.92 10.92
C ILE A 116 -7.18 8.50 9.66
N GLY A 117 -6.47 8.39 8.53
CA GLY A 117 -7.02 8.63 7.20
C GLY A 117 -7.16 7.33 6.41
N MET A 118 -7.71 7.39 5.19
CA MET A 118 -7.99 6.19 4.37
C MET A 118 -6.80 5.27 4.17
N VAL A 119 -5.59 5.80 4.01
CA VAL A 119 -4.38 4.97 3.87
C VAL A 119 -4.14 4.11 5.12
N TYR A 120 -4.28 4.69 6.31
CA TYR A 120 -4.09 3.97 7.56
C TYR A 120 -5.27 3.03 7.85
N ALA A 121 -6.49 3.47 7.52
CA ALA A 121 -7.68 2.64 7.65
C ALA A 121 -7.62 1.40 6.74
N ILE A 122 -7.20 1.54 5.48
CA ILE A 122 -6.97 0.41 4.56
C ILE A 122 -5.85 -0.49 5.07
N THR A 123 -4.79 0.07 5.66
CA THR A 123 -3.71 -0.73 6.26
C THR A 123 -4.25 -1.58 7.41
N LEU A 124 -5.07 -1.00 8.30
CA LEU A 124 -5.71 -1.77 9.37
C LEU A 124 -6.68 -2.81 8.80
N LEU A 125 -7.49 -2.44 7.80
CA LEU A 125 -8.40 -3.36 7.11
C LEU A 125 -7.65 -4.56 6.51
N TYR A 126 -6.46 -4.36 5.93
CA TYR A 126 -5.60 -5.44 5.44
C TYR A 126 -5.31 -6.46 6.54
N PHE A 127 -4.90 -6.04 7.74
CA PHE A 127 -4.64 -6.97 8.84
C PHE A 127 -5.92 -7.58 9.40
N ILE A 128 -6.99 -6.79 9.58
CA ILE A 128 -8.31 -7.29 10.02
C ILE A 128 -8.78 -8.42 9.12
N THR A 129 -8.63 -8.25 7.80
CA THR A 129 -9.13 -9.19 6.80
C THR A 129 -8.13 -10.26 6.38
N ASN A 130 -7.05 -10.42 7.15
CA ASN A 130 -5.97 -11.37 6.83
C ASN A 130 -5.45 -11.22 5.39
N GLY A 131 -5.45 -10.01 4.85
CA GLY A 131 -4.89 -9.70 3.55
C GLY A 131 -5.88 -9.62 2.39
N GLN A 132 -7.19 -9.72 2.63
CA GLN A 132 -8.21 -9.59 1.59
C GLN A 132 -8.06 -8.27 0.80
N TYR A 133 -7.86 -7.15 1.48
CA TYR A 133 -7.76 -5.82 0.86
C TYR A 133 -6.33 -5.29 0.93
N PRO A 134 -5.54 -5.33 -0.15
CA PRO A 134 -4.10 -5.08 -0.14
C PRO A 134 -3.77 -3.67 0.36
N ILE A 135 -2.64 -3.52 1.03
CA ILE A 135 -2.20 -2.23 1.54
C ILE A 135 -2.11 -1.23 0.38
N TYR A 136 -2.70 -0.06 0.59
CA TYR A 136 -2.49 1.05 -0.31
C TYR A 136 -1.26 1.85 0.13
N ASP A 137 -0.32 2.03 -0.79
CA ASP A 137 0.81 2.93 -0.63
C ASP A 137 0.98 3.79 -1.89
N LYS A 138 1.44 5.04 -1.71
CA LYS A 138 1.62 5.94 -2.85
C LYS A 138 2.66 5.38 -3.83
N PHE A 139 3.72 4.74 -3.34
CA PHE A 139 4.79 4.21 -4.19
C PHE A 139 4.29 2.98 -4.95
N ALA A 140 3.57 2.08 -4.27
CA ALA A 140 2.94 0.94 -4.93
C ALA A 140 1.93 1.36 -6.00
N HIS A 141 1.14 2.42 -5.76
CA HIS A 141 0.22 2.94 -6.78
C HIS A 141 0.98 3.61 -7.94
N ILE A 142 2.07 4.34 -7.67
CA ILE A 142 2.95 4.86 -8.72
C ILE A 142 3.51 3.72 -9.59
N ALA A 143 4.00 2.64 -8.99
CA ALA A 143 4.46 1.46 -9.74
C ALA A 143 3.36 0.87 -10.63
N LEU A 144 2.15 0.73 -10.08
CA LEU A 144 1.00 0.22 -10.81
C LEU A 144 0.68 1.12 -12.02
N LEU A 145 0.69 2.44 -11.83
CA LEU A 145 0.50 3.40 -12.91
C LEU A 145 1.63 3.31 -13.93
N ALA A 146 2.89 3.09 -13.53
CA ALA A 146 3.99 2.93 -14.48
C ALA A 146 3.77 1.71 -15.38
N ILE A 147 3.37 0.58 -14.80
CA ILE A 147 3.06 -0.66 -15.54
C ILE A 147 1.87 -0.45 -16.51
N LEU A 148 0.87 0.33 -16.10
CA LEU A 148 -0.33 0.59 -16.89
C LEU A 148 -0.12 1.65 -17.99
N LEU A 149 0.53 2.77 -17.66
CA LEU A 149 0.73 3.93 -18.54
C LEU A 149 1.74 3.69 -19.65
N GLU A 150 2.60 2.68 -19.57
CA GLU A 150 3.36 2.24 -20.73
C GLU A 150 2.46 1.79 -21.91
N ASN A 151 1.16 1.57 -21.65
CA ASN A 151 0.16 1.32 -22.69
C ASN A 151 -0.56 2.60 -23.20
N ALA A 152 -0.20 3.79 -22.71
CA ALA A 152 -0.85 5.06 -23.05
C ALA A 152 0.16 6.22 -23.14
N ASP A 153 0.64 6.48 -24.37
CA ASP A 153 1.20 7.76 -24.85
C ASP A 153 2.00 8.60 -23.84
N SER A 154 3.12 8.07 -23.33
CA SER A 154 4.18 8.90 -22.75
C SER A 154 5.44 8.79 -23.59
N GLU A 155 5.95 9.94 -24.04
CA GLU A 155 7.25 10.10 -24.67
C GLU A 155 8.31 9.47 -23.76
N LYS A 156 8.76 8.25 -24.08
CA LYS A 156 9.78 7.54 -23.30
C LYS A 156 11.13 8.21 -23.53
N GLU A 157 11.72 8.78 -22.49
CA GLU A 157 13.17 9.01 -22.42
C GLU A 157 13.83 7.95 -21.53
N TYR A 158 15.02 7.52 -21.95
CA TYR A 158 15.93 6.52 -21.37
C TYR A 158 15.29 5.33 -20.62
N GLY A 159 15.21 4.18 -21.29
CA GLY A 159 14.96 2.88 -20.64
C GLY A 159 13.55 2.63 -20.10
N GLY A 160 12.57 3.46 -20.45
CA GLY A 160 11.16 3.26 -20.04
C GLY A 160 10.84 3.72 -18.60
N ILE A 161 11.76 4.40 -17.92
CA ILE A 161 11.56 4.86 -16.53
C ILE A 161 11.44 6.39 -16.50
N ALA A 162 10.22 6.91 -16.42
CA ALA A 162 9.95 8.35 -16.30
C ALA A 162 9.14 8.65 -15.02
N PRO A 163 9.45 9.72 -14.25
CA PRO A 163 8.74 10.01 -13.02
C PRO A 163 7.25 10.23 -13.26
N ILE A 164 6.42 9.66 -12.39
CA ILE A 164 4.99 9.91 -12.40
C ILE A 164 4.72 11.12 -11.52
N LYS A 165 4.24 12.19 -12.15
CA LYS A 165 3.90 13.43 -11.45
C LYS A 165 2.85 13.17 -10.37
N ASP A 166 2.99 13.83 -9.24
CA ASP A 166 2.06 13.70 -8.11
C ASP A 166 0.59 13.96 -8.51
N SER A 167 0.40 14.91 -9.44
CA SER A 167 -0.91 15.25 -9.99
C SER A 167 -1.59 14.12 -10.76
N ILE A 168 -0.84 13.16 -11.31
CA ILE A 168 -1.39 12.03 -12.08
C ILE A 168 -1.99 11.01 -11.13
N TYR A 169 -1.28 10.61 -10.07
CA TYR A 169 -1.82 9.63 -9.12
C TYR A 169 -2.97 10.21 -8.29
N GLN A 170 -2.91 11.50 -7.90
CA GLN A 170 -3.97 12.15 -7.11
C GLN A 170 -5.28 12.31 -7.90
N LYS A 171 -5.22 12.34 -9.24
CA LYS A 171 -6.42 12.34 -10.11
C LYS A 171 -7.15 11.00 -10.13
N LYS A 172 -6.44 9.90 -9.88
CA LYS A 172 -6.98 8.53 -9.96
C LYS A 172 -7.66 8.09 -8.68
N ILE A 173 -6.99 8.29 -7.54
CA ILE A 173 -7.59 8.03 -6.22
C ILE A 173 -7.26 9.20 -5.29
N ASN A 174 -8.29 9.86 -4.78
CA ASN A 174 -8.14 10.88 -3.75
C ASN A 174 -8.23 10.23 -2.36
N MET A 175 -7.10 9.69 -1.88
CA MET A 175 -7.00 9.11 -0.52
C MET A 175 -7.04 10.14 0.63
N GLY A 176 -7.52 11.36 0.36
CA GLY A 176 -7.86 12.35 1.38
C GLY A 176 -6.84 13.47 1.54
N LYS A 177 -7.15 14.61 0.93
CA LYS A 177 -6.89 15.94 1.51
C LYS A 177 -8.17 16.62 2.02
N THR A 178 -9.33 15.98 1.86
CA THR A 178 -10.64 16.54 2.21
C THR A 178 -10.87 16.50 3.72
N LYS A 179 -11.54 17.51 4.29
CA LYS A 179 -11.88 17.54 5.72
C LYS A 179 -12.68 16.30 6.12
N LYS A 180 -12.27 15.65 7.21
CA LYS A 180 -12.80 14.40 7.79
C LYS A 180 -14.34 14.27 7.80
N LYS A 181 -15.06 15.38 8.04
CA LYS A 181 -16.54 15.44 8.09
C LYS A 181 -17.26 15.17 6.76
N PHE A 182 -16.56 15.24 5.63
CA PHE A 182 -17.15 15.10 4.29
C PHE A 182 -16.45 14.03 3.44
N LEU A 183 -15.79 13.07 4.09
CA LEU A 183 -15.06 12.04 3.37
C LEU A 183 -16.06 11.02 2.82
N ASP A 184 -16.18 10.96 1.49
CA ASP A 184 -16.98 9.95 0.78
C ASP A 184 -16.25 8.60 0.81
N ILE A 185 -16.37 7.88 1.93
CA ILE A 185 -15.71 6.59 2.13
C ILE A 185 -16.14 5.58 1.06
N ASP A 186 -17.42 5.58 0.69
CA ASP A 186 -17.96 4.61 -0.25
C ASP A 186 -17.37 4.84 -1.64
N GLY A 187 -17.38 6.09 -2.13
CA GLY A 187 -16.77 6.44 -3.42
C GLY A 187 -15.25 6.24 -3.44
N ILE A 188 -14.54 6.57 -2.35
CA ILE A 188 -13.09 6.33 -2.27
C ILE A 188 -12.77 4.83 -2.25
N PHE A 189 -13.54 4.02 -1.52
CA PHE A 189 -13.32 2.58 -1.49
C PHE A 189 -13.60 1.93 -2.84
N GLU A 190 -14.65 2.37 -3.54
CA GLU A 190 -14.93 1.93 -4.91
C GLU A 190 -13.81 2.31 -5.90
N GLN A 191 -13.26 3.53 -5.78
CA GLN A 191 -12.09 3.93 -6.56
C GLN A 191 -10.85 3.11 -6.22
N TYR A 192 -10.62 2.81 -4.94
CA TYR A 192 -9.54 1.93 -4.49
C TYR A 192 -9.67 0.53 -5.11
N LEU A 193 -10.87 -0.07 -5.08
CA LEU A 193 -11.09 -1.36 -5.72
C LEU A 193 -10.82 -1.28 -7.23
N LYS A 194 -11.36 -0.27 -7.90
CA LYS A 194 -11.30 -0.12 -9.35
C LYS A 194 -9.92 0.23 -9.89
N GLU A 195 -9.25 1.20 -9.28
CA GLU A 195 -8.01 1.80 -9.82
C GLU A 195 -6.75 1.20 -9.17
N TYR A 196 -6.89 0.42 -8.08
CA TYR A 196 -5.76 -0.22 -7.39
C TYR A 196 -5.90 -1.73 -7.29
N VAL A 197 -6.97 -2.26 -6.68
CA VAL A 197 -7.11 -3.71 -6.43
C VAL A 197 -7.29 -4.51 -7.72
N TYR A 198 -8.24 -4.14 -8.59
CA TYR A 198 -8.50 -4.89 -9.82
C TYR A 198 -7.31 -4.88 -10.78
N PRO A 199 -6.57 -3.76 -10.99
CA PRO A 199 -5.38 -3.82 -11.82
C PRO A 199 -4.29 -4.74 -11.24
N ILE A 200 -4.10 -4.76 -9.91
CA ILE A 200 -3.16 -5.70 -9.28
C ILE A 200 -3.58 -7.15 -9.57
N ASN A 201 -4.87 -7.49 -9.37
CA ASN A 201 -5.40 -8.82 -9.68
C ASN A 201 -5.17 -9.19 -11.16
N ASN A 202 -5.44 -8.26 -12.07
CA ASN A 202 -5.28 -8.47 -13.52
C ASN A 202 -3.82 -8.65 -13.95
N ILE A 203 -2.88 -7.97 -13.30
CA ILE A 203 -1.45 -8.03 -13.66
C ILE A 203 -0.79 -9.27 -13.07
N PHE A 204 -1.10 -9.62 -11.82
CA PHE A 204 -0.37 -10.64 -11.07
C PHE A 204 -1.16 -11.93 -10.85
N GLY A 205 -2.42 -12.01 -11.32
CA GLY A 205 -3.24 -13.21 -11.22
C GLY A 205 -3.66 -13.55 -9.79
N CYS A 206 -3.85 -12.53 -8.95
CA CYS A 206 -4.33 -12.67 -7.57
C CYS A 206 -5.83 -12.33 -7.43
N ASN A 207 -6.37 -12.54 -6.24
CA ASN A 207 -7.79 -12.51 -5.91
C ASN A 207 -8.10 -11.56 -4.73
N TYR A 208 -7.38 -10.44 -4.65
CA TYR A 208 -7.67 -9.43 -3.64
C TYR A 208 -9.08 -8.87 -3.78
N GLY A 209 -9.72 -8.58 -2.66
CA GLY A 209 -11.09 -8.07 -2.56
C GLY A 209 -12.17 -9.15 -2.62
N GLU A 210 -11.84 -10.40 -2.97
CA GLU A 210 -12.78 -11.52 -2.96
C GLU A 210 -13.03 -12.02 -1.53
N PHE A 211 -14.24 -12.53 -1.25
CA PHE A 211 -14.61 -13.05 0.07
C PHE A 211 -14.07 -14.48 0.28
N ILE A 212 -12.77 -14.59 0.45
CA ILE A 212 -12.04 -15.84 0.63
C ILE A 212 -10.92 -15.63 1.65
N GLU A 213 -10.48 -16.70 2.30
CA GLU A 213 -9.23 -16.64 3.08
C GLU A 213 -8.09 -16.30 2.12
N ALA A 214 -7.60 -15.07 2.22
CA ALA A 214 -6.54 -14.59 1.35
C ALA A 214 -5.27 -15.40 1.60
N ASN A 215 -4.62 -15.83 0.53
CA ASN A 215 -3.25 -16.30 0.62
C ASN A 215 -2.36 -15.06 0.79
N SER A 216 -2.20 -14.65 2.05
CA SER A 216 -1.75 -13.33 2.45
C SER A 216 -0.26 -13.14 2.19
N ASN A 217 0.07 -12.86 0.92
CA ASN A 217 1.43 -12.68 0.48
C ASN A 217 1.78 -11.19 0.30
N ARG A 218 2.76 -10.71 1.07
CA ARG A 218 3.30 -9.35 0.98
C ARG A 218 4.24 -9.13 -0.21
N ASP A 219 4.62 -10.17 -0.95
CA ASP A 219 5.58 -10.09 -2.06
C ASP A 219 5.19 -9.05 -3.12
N ILE A 220 3.92 -9.05 -3.56
CA ILE A 220 3.45 -8.11 -4.58
C ILE A 220 3.48 -6.67 -4.05
N ASP A 221 3.04 -6.46 -2.81
CA ASP A 221 3.05 -5.14 -2.15
C ASP A 221 4.50 -4.60 -2.03
N ARG A 222 5.43 -5.43 -1.54
CA ARG A 222 6.86 -5.10 -1.42
C ARG A 222 7.51 -4.83 -2.77
N ALA A 223 7.19 -5.62 -3.79
CA ALA A 223 7.70 -5.44 -5.13
C ALA A 223 7.21 -4.14 -5.76
N LEU A 224 5.90 -3.86 -5.69
CA LEU A 224 5.31 -2.62 -6.19
C LEU A 224 5.85 -1.40 -5.43
N TRP A 225 6.00 -1.49 -4.11
CA TRP A 225 6.58 -0.42 -3.31
C TRP A 225 8.00 -0.10 -3.79
N SER A 226 8.88 -1.11 -3.88
CA SER A 226 10.28 -0.96 -4.28
C SER A 226 10.41 -0.43 -5.71
N TYR A 227 9.59 -0.92 -6.63
CA TYR A 227 9.58 -0.43 -8.02
C TYR A 227 9.10 1.02 -8.09
N GLY A 228 8.08 1.38 -7.31
CA GLY A 228 7.47 2.71 -7.31
C GLY A 228 8.44 3.81 -6.89
N HIS A 229 9.40 3.51 -6.02
CA HIS A 229 10.47 4.43 -5.64
C HIS A 229 11.32 4.89 -6.83
N LEU A 230 11.43 4.08 -7.90
CA LEU A 230 12.14 4.48 -9.12
C LEU A 230 11.42 5.61 -9.88
N PHE A 231 10.10 5.77 -9.71
CA PHE A 231 9.27 6.70 -10.48
C PHE A 231 8.78 7.87 -9.63
N ASN A 232 9.06 7.89 -8.32
CA ASN A 232 8.66 8.98 -7.46
C ASN A 232 9.37 10.29 -7.85
N GLU A 233 8.65 11.40 -7.81
CA GLU A 233 9.13 12.71 -8.23
C GLU A 233 10.04 13.37 -7.17
N ASN A 234 11.20 12.77 -6.88
CA ASN A 234 12.22 13.34 -6.01
C ASN A 234 13.40 13.92 -6.81
N GLU A 235 14.22 14.76 -6.17
CA GLU A 235 15.36 15.41 -6.82
C GLU A 235 16.41 14.43 -7.32
N GLU A 236 16.56 13.28 -6.66
CA GLU A 236 17.48 12.22 -7.06
C GLU A 236 17.07 11.58 -8.40
N ASN A 237 15.80 11.19 -8.54
CA ASN A 237 15.25 10.66 -9.79
C ASN A 237 15.27 11.72 -10.90
N LYS A 238 15.02 13.00 -10.57
CA LYS A 238 15.19 14.10 -11.54
C LYS A 238 16.65 14.25 -11.99
N LYS A 239 17.63 14.11 -11.09
CA LYS A 239 19.07 14.15 -11.42
C LYS A 239 19.48 12.95 -12.27
N ARG A 240 18.96 11.74 -11.98
CA ARG A 240 19.20 10.52 -12.75
C ARG A 240 18.84 10.72 -14.23
N LEU A 241 17.67 11.29 -14.49
CA LEU A 241 17.18 11.56 -15.85
C LEU A 241 18.00 12.62 -16.59
N ARG A 242 18.59 13.56 -15.85
CA ARG A 242 19.49 14.58 -16.42
C ARG A 242 20.91 14.05 -16.68
N GLY A 243 21.18 12.77 -16.40
CA GLY A 243 22.53 12.19 -16.51
C GLY A 243 23.53 12.75 -15.50
N LEU A 244 23.05 13.32 -14.39
CA LEU A 244 23.87 14.01 -13.37
C LEU A 244 24.30 13.09 -12.21
N LEU A 245 23.90 11.82 -12.25
CA LEU A 245 24.40 10.77 -11.38
C LEU A 245 25.36 9.90 -12.21
N ILE A 246 26.64 10.27 -12.21
CA ILE A 246 27.78 9.45 -12.68
C ILE A 246 28.74 9.32 -11.50
#